data_AF-A0AAX6M833-F1
#
_entry.id   AF-A0AAX6M833-F1
#
_cell.length_a   1.000
_cell.length_b   1.000
_cell.length_c   1.000
_cell.angle_alpha   90.00
_cell.angle_beta   90.00
_cell.angle_gamma   90.00
#
_symmetry.space_group_name_H-M   'P 1'
#
loop_
_entity.id
_entity.type
_entity.pdbx_description
1 polymer ?
#
loop_
_entity_poly.entity_id
_entity_poly.type
_entity_poly.pdbx_seq_one_letter_code
_entity_poly.pdbx_strand_id
1 'polypeptide(L)'
;MIVEQVTGRTSLEEVDEFCRTERQGPSLVFPAHTAPLDIKFKEDGSAAYVAFHGSWNRSPPDGYRLGKIAFANGQPVANVSDTDAVEYVLENQDTTKCPNACFRPVGLAFDKKGRLFMTSDQSGEIFVITGA
;
A
#
# COMPACT_ATOMS: atom_id res chain seq x y z
N MET A 1 28.03 -17.46 -9.23
CA MET A 1 27.41 -16.13 -9.01
C MET A 1 27.82 -15.69 -7.62
N ILE A 2 28.79 -14.78 -7.51
CA ILE A 2 29.22 -14.25 -6.22
C ILE A 2 28.19 -13.18 -5.87
N VAL A 3 27.44 -13.36 -4.77
CA VAL A 3 26.53 -12.34 -4.28
C VAL A 3 27.41 -11.32 -3.56
N GLU A 4 27.68 -10.19 -4.20
CA GLU A 4 28.38 -9.09 -3.55
C GLU A 4 27.50 -8.56 -2.41
N GLN A 5 28.01 -8.61 -1.18
CA GLN A 5 27.25 -8.26 0.02
C GLN A 5 27.52 -6.82 0.47
N VAL A 6 26.47 -6.13 0.92
CA VAL A 6 26.55 -4.77 1.52
C VAL A 6 27.62 -4.68 2.62
N THR A 7 27.84 -5.77 3.35
CA THR A 7 28.77 -5.87 4.49
C THR A 7 30.25 -5.71 4.13
N GLY A 8 30.62 -5.76 2.85
CA GLY A 8 31.99 -5.53 2.38
C GLY A 8 32.33 -4.07 2.11
N ARG A 9 31.37 -3.15 2.22
CA ARG A 9 31.56 -1.72 1.90
C ARG A 9 32.02 -0.94 3.14
N THR A 10 32.85 0.07 2.91
CA THR A 10 33.54 0.83 3.97
C THR A 10 33.04 2.27 4.12
N SER A 11 32.26 2.77 3.15
CA SER A 11 31.61 4.08 3.21
C SER A 11 30.11 4.00 2.92
N LEU A 12 29.36 5.03 3.34
CA LEU A 12 27.94 5.16 3.02
C LEU A 12 27.70 5.36 1.51
N GLU A 13 28.60 6.07 0.83
CA GLU A 13 28.53 6.30 -0.62
C GLU A 13 28.64 4.98 -1.40
N GLU A 14 29.53 4.07 -0.96
CA GLU A 14 29.65 2.74 -1.53
C GLU A 14 28.41 1.88 -1.30
N VAL A 15 27.74 2.04 -0.14
CA VAL A 15 26.49 1.35 0.18
C VAL A 15 25.33 1.87 -0.66
N ASP A 16 25.22 3.18 -0.84
CA ASP A 16 24.16 3.82 -1.61
C ASP A 16 24.27 3.50 -3.10
N GLU A 17 25.50 3.53 -3.65
CA GLU A 17 25.72 3.17 -5.05
C GLU A 17 25.39 1.69 -5.30
N PHE A 18 25.80 0.79 -4.39
CA PHE A 18 25.39 -0.61 -4.47
C PHE A 18 23.86 -0.78 -4.45
N CYS A 19 23.15 -0.04 -3.59
CA CYS A 19 21.69 -0.08 -3.59
C CYS A 19 21.09 0.42 -4.90
N ARG A 20 21.70 1.42 -5.53
CA ARG A 20 21.25 2.01 -6.79
C ARG A 20 21.47 1.09 -7.99
N THR A 21 22.57 0.35 -8.02
CA THR A 21 22.94 -0.47 -9.20
C THR A 21 22.56 -1.93 -9.07
N GLU A 22 22.58 -2.49 -7.85
CA GLU A 22 22.43 -3.93 -7.63
C GLU A 22 21.05 -4.33 -7.07
N ARG A 23 20.14 -3.38 -6.84
CA ARG A 23 18.78 -3.64 -6.32
C ARG A 23 17.72 -3.09 -7.26
N GLN A 24 16.60 -3.80 -7.34
CA GLN A 24 15.41 -3.33 -8.04
C GLN A 24 14.64 -2.37 -7.13
N GLY A 25 14.50 -1.12 -7.57
CA GLY A 25 13.64 -0.15 -6.92
C GLY A 25 12.15 -0.50 -7.03
N PRO A 26 11.31 0.01 -6.12
CA PRO A 26 9.87 -0.20 -6.18
C PRO A 26 9.24 0.57 -7.35
N SER A 27 8.09 0.09 -7.86
CA SER A 27 7.30 0.82 -8.88
C SER A 27 6.59 2.04 -8.31
N LEU A 28 6.18 1.98 -7.04
CA LEU A 28 5.55 3.05 -6.28
C LEU A 28 5.97 2.94 -4.81
N VAL A 29 5.93 4.05 -4.10
CA VAL A 29 6.10 4.11 -2.64
C VAL A 29 4.88 4.76 -2.00
N PHE A 30 4.62 4.42 -0.74
CA PHE A 30 3.50 4.96 0.04
C PHE A 30 4.02 5.65 1.31
N PRO A 31 3.20 6.47 1.97
CA PRO A 31 3.56 7.03 3.26
C PRO A 31 4.01 5.94 4.23
N ALA A 32 5.10 6.25 4.96
CA ALA A 32 5.72 5.31 5.88
C ALA A 32 4.72 4.84 6.95
N HIS A 33 4.86 3.57 7.36
CA HIS A 33 4.09 2.93 8.43
C HIS A 33 2.60 2.69 8.14
N THR A 34 2.11 2.89 6.91
CA THR A 34 0.69 2.65 6.54
C THR A 34 0.27 1.17 6.51
N ALA A 35 1.24 0.25 6.55
CA ALA A 35 1.04 -1.20 6.65
C ALA A 35 0.04 -1.77 5.60
N PRO A 36 0.37 -1.75 4.29
CA PRO A 36 -0.46 -2.42 3.29
C PRO A 36 -0.44 -3.94 3.51
N LEU A 37 -1.62 -4.57 3.65
CA LEU A 37 -1.73 -6.02 3.93
C LEU A 37 -2.32 -6.84 2.80
N ASP A 38 -3.04 -6.22 1.87
CA ASP A 38 -3.53 -6.91 0.66
C ASP A 38 -3.62 -5.95 -0.54
N ILE A 39 -3.50 -6.53 -1.73
CA ILE A 39 -3.70 -5.88 -3.02
C ILE A 39 -4.58 -6.75 -3.93
N LYS A 40 -5.55 -6.12 -4.61
CA LYS A 40 -6.41 -6.78 -5.61
C LYS A 40 -6.62 -5.92 -6.83
N PHE A 41 -6.42 -6.50 -8.00
CA PHE A 41 -6.67 -5.84 -9.28
C PHE A 41 -8.12 -6.01 -9.70
N LYS A 42 -8.65 -5.01 -10.39
CA LYS A 42 -9.86 -5.17 -11.20
C LYS A 42 -9.62 -6.20 -12.29
N GLU A 43 -10.68 -6.86 -12.73
CA GLU A 43 -10.62 -7.88 -13.79
C GLU A 43 -10.04 -7.34 -15.11
N ASP A 44 -10.32 -6.08 -15.44
CA ASP A 44 -9.79 -5.40 -16.62
C ASP A 44 -8.35 -4.86 -16.45
N GLY A 45 -7.75 -5.01 -15.27
CA GLY A 45 -6.40 -4.55 -14.95
C GLY A 45 -6.25 -3.01 -14.89
N SER A 46 -7.34 -2.25 -14.92
CA SER A 46 -7.32 -0.78 -14.94
C SER A 46 -6.99 -0.13 -13.60
N ALA A 47 -7.14 -0.88 -12.50
CA ALA A 47 -6.85 -0.40 -11.17
C ALA A 47 -6.46 -1.53 -10.20
N ALA A 48 -5.67 -1.17 -9.19
CA ALA A 48 -5.37 -2.00 -8.03
C ALA A 48 -5.90 -1.34 -6.75
N TYR A 49 -6.54 -2.13 -5.89
CA TYR A 49 -7.00 -1.71 -4.57
C TYR A 49 -6.06 -2.22 -3.51
N VAL A 50 -5.70 -1.38 -2.55
CA VAL A 50 -4.73 -1.67 -1.49
C VAL A 50 -5.35 -1.40 -0.13
N ALA A 51 -5.28 -2.39 0.76
CA ALA A 51 -5.76 -2.28 2.14
C ALA A 51 -4.64 -1.75 3.06
N PHE A 52 -4.70 -0.47 3.44
CA PHE A 52 -3.74 0.15 4.38
C PHE A 52 -4.22 -0.02 5.83
N HIS A 53 -3.66 -1.00 6.52
CA HIS A 53 -4.08 -1.44 7.87
C HIS A 53 -3.83 -0.41 8.97
N GLY A 54 -2.87 0.48 8.76
CA GLY A 54 -2.57 1.58 9.66
C GLY A 54 -1.39 1.35 10.61
N SER A 55 -0.77 2.47 10.98
CA SER A 55 0.48 2.51 11.73
C SER A 55 0.31 2.19 13.22
N TRP A 56 1.26 1.46 13.78
CA TRP A 56 1.47 1.40 15.23
C TRP A 56 2.66 2.26 15.71
N ASN A 57 3.63 2.55 14.81
CA ASN A 57 4.88 3.23 15.13
C ASN A 57 5.03 4.55 14.35
N ARG A 58 4.06 5.45 14.49
CA ARG A 58 4.07 6.77 13.87
C ARG A 58 3.24 7.76 14.69
N SER A 59 3.67 9.02 14.77
CA SER A 59 2.91 10.11 15.37
C SER A 59 2.89 11.33 14.43
N PRO A 60 1.71 11.80 13.97
CA PRO A 60 0.39 11.20 14.20
C PRO A 60 0.24 9.83 13.51
N PRO A 61 -0.74 8.98 13.89
CA PRO A 61 -1.02 7.74 13.19
C PRO A 61 -1.44 7.98 11.72
N ASP A 62 -1.13 7.03 10.85
CA ASP A 62 -1.43 7.10 9.42
C ASP A 62 -1.84 5.74 8.83
N GLY A 63 -2.51 5.75 7.68
CA GLY A 63 -3.13 4.57 7.07
C GLY A 63 -4.61 4.48 7.42
N TYR A 64 -5.09 3.30 7.86
CA TYR A 64 -6.49 3.10 8.26
C TYR A 64 -7.49 3.41 7.13
N ARG A 65 -7.17 2.97 5.90
CA ARG A 65 -7.93 3.31 4.70
C ARG A 65 -7.77 2.33 3.55
N LEU A 66 -8.74 2.35 2.64
CA LEU A 66 -8.71 1.66 1.36
C LEU A 66 -8.24 2.62 0.28
N GLY A 67 -7.17 2.27 -0.42
CA GLY A 67 -6.66 3.03 -1.56
C GLY A 67 -6.91 2.33 -2.90
N LYS A 68 -6.90 3.11 -3.97
CA LYS A 68 -6.98 2.69 -5.36
C LYS A 68 -5.84 3.33 -6.14
N ILE A 69 -5.18 2.55 -6.96
CA ILE A 69 -4.07 2.98 -7.82
C ILE A 69 -4.49 2.71 -9.26
N ALA A 70 -4.37 3.72 -10.13
CA ALA A 70 -4.64 3.57 -11.55
C ALA A 70 -3.52 2.77 -12.24
N PHE A 71 -3.92 1.85 -13.10
CA PHE A 71 -3.01 1.03 -13.91
C PHE A 71 -3.35 1.14 -15.39
N ALA A 72 -2.32 1.14 -16.22
CA ALA A 72 -2.44 1.06 -17.67
C ALA A 72 -1.27 0.23 -18.22
N ASN A 73 -1.54 -0.62 -19.21
CA ASN A 73 -0.51 -1.46 -19.85
C ASN A 73 0.30 -2.31 -18.86
N GLY A 74 -0.34 -2.77 -17.78
CA GLY A 74 0.29 -3.59 -16.73
C GLY A 74 1.22 -2.83 -15.77
N GLN A 75 1.24 -1.50 -15.81
CA GLN A 75 2.04 -0.65 -14.91
C GLN A 75 1.18 0.38 -14.20
N PRO A 76 1.58 0.87 -13.01
CA PRO A 76 0.96 2.05 -12.43
C PRO A 76 1.06 3.23 -13.39
N VAL A 77 0.00 4.05 -13.46
CA VAL A 77 -0.01 5.28 -14.26
C VAL A 77 0.90 6.34 -13.63
N ALA A 78 0.92 6.39 -12.30
CA ALA A 78 1.79 7.30 -11.54
C ALA A 78 3.24 6.81 -11.55
N ASN A 79 4.18 7.77 -11.50
CA ASN A 79 5.60 7.46 -11.37
C ASN A 79 6.00 7.23 -9.91
N VAL A 80 7.12 6.56 -9.66
CA VAL A 80 7.60 6.26 -8.29
C VAL A 80 7.80 7.51 -7.40
N SER A 81 8.05 8.68 -7.99
CA SER A 81 8.22 9.95 -7.26
C SER A 81 6.90 10.66 -6.97
N ASP A 82 5.77 10.14 -7.47
CA ASP A 82 4.45 10.72 -7.27
C ASP A 82 3.90 10.30 -5.90
N THR A 83 3.78 11.28 -5.00
CA THR A 83 3.27 11.05 -3.64
C THR A 83 1.74 10.95 -3.57
N ASP A 84 1.05 11.29 -4.66
CA ASP A 84 -0.42 11.28 -4.77
C ASP A 84 -0.92 10.13 -5.65
N ALA A 85 -0.09 9.10 -5.86
CA ALA A 85 -0.39 7.91 -6.68
C ALA A 85 -1.61 7.10 -6.20
N VAL A 86 -2.10 7.34 -4.98
CA VAL A 86 -3.20 6.61 -4.34
C VAL A 86 -4.43 7.50 -4.22
N GLU A 87 -5.51 7.12 -4.86
CA GLU A 87 -6.86 7.65 -4.63
C GLU A 87 -7.45 6.92 -3.41
N TYR A 88 -7.76 7.64 -2.33
CA TYR A 88 -8.39 7.02 -1.15
C TYR A 88 -9.90 6.88 -1.34
N VAL A 89 -10.39 5.65 -1.24
CA VAL A 89 -11.78 5.26 -1.54
C VAL A 89 -12.64 5.23 -0.28
N LEU A 90 -12.06 4.80 0.83
CA LEU A 90 -12.72 4.75 2.14
C LEU A 90 -11.70 5.04 3.23
N GLU A 91 -11.96 6.05 4.04
CA GLU A 91 -11.04 6.53 5.08
C GLU A 91 -11.76 6.70 6.43
N ASN A 92 -11.03 6.49 7.52
CA ASN A 92 -11.50 6.92 8.83
C ASN A 92 -11.38 8.45 8.94
N GLN A 93 -12.40 9.12 9.48
CA GLN A 93 -12.48 10.59 9.51
C GLN A 93 -11.38 11.25 10.36
N ASP A 94 -10.93 10.58 11.42
CA ASP A 94 -9.96 11.12 12.38
C ASP A 94 -8.97 10.01 12.78
N THR A 95 -7.80 10.02 12.15
CA THR A 95 -6.78 9.00 12.40
C THR A 95 -6.09 9.15 13.75
N THR A 96 -6.26 10.27 14.45
CA THR A 96 -5.68 10.48 15.79
C THR A 96 -6.30 9.57 16.85
N LYS A 97 -7.49 9.01 16.57
CA LYS A 97 -8.20 8.06 17.43
C LYS A 97 -7.91 6.59 17.07
N CYS A 98 -7.13 6.35 16.02
CA CYS A 98 -6.73 5.02 15.63
C CYS A 98 -5.58 4.48 16.51
N PRO A 99 -5.47 3.16 16.73
CA PRO A 99 -6.28 2.10 16.12
C PRO A 99 -7.64 1.86 16.80
N ASN A 100 -7.88 2.42 18.00
CA ASN A 100 -8.96 1.97 18.87
C ASN A 100 -10.37 2.32 18.39
N ALA A 101 -10.53 3.39 17.61
CA ALA A 101 -11.84 3.85 17.11
C ALA A 101 -11.95 3.78 15.57
N CYS A 102 -11.14 2.95 14.93
CA CYS A 102 -11.03 2.90 13.47
C CYS A 102 -11.19 1.48 12.94
N PHE A 103 -11.78 1.33 11.75
CA PHE A 103 -11.61 0.09 10.99
C PHE A 103 -10.14 -0.03 10.52
N ARG A 104 -9.63 -1.27 10.41
CA ARG A 104 -8.26 -1.57 9.98
C ARG A 104 -8.29 -2.52 8.78
N PRO A 105 -8.20 -2.01 7.55
CA PRO A 105 -8.30 -2.83 6.34
C PRO A 105 -7.28 -3.98 6.30
N VAL A 106 -7.74 -5.20 6.04
CA VAL A 106 -6.85 -6.38 5.89
C VAL A 106 -7.03 -7.02 4.51
N GLY A 107 -8.05 -7.85 4.33
CA GLY A 107 -8.22 -8.68 3.15
C GLY A 107 -9.19 -8.05 2.15
N LEU A 108 -8.89 -8.20 0.86
CA LEU A 108 -9.69 -7.70 -0.24
C LEU A 108 -10.13 -8.85 -1.16
N ALA A 109 -11.36 -8.78 -1.66
CA ALA A 109 -11.85 -9.71 -2.67
C ALA A 109 -12.92 -9.06 -3.57
N PHE A 110 -12.79 -9.23 -4.88
CA PHE A 110 -13.86 -8.91 -5.81
C PHE A 110 -14.82 -10.08 -5.96
N ASP A 111 -16.11 -9.80 -6.04
CA ASP A 111 -17.09 -10.76 -6.53
C ASP A 111 -17.24 -10.71 -8.06
N LYS A 112 -18.02 -11.64 -8.62
CA LYS A 112 -18.30 -11.72 -10.07
C LYS A 112 -19.11 -10.53 -10.61
N LYS A 113 -19.59 -9.63 -9.75
CA LYS A 113 -20.33 -8.42 -10.13
C LYS A 113 -19.44 -7.17 -10.03
N GLY A 114 -18.15 -7.32 -9.75
CA GLY A 114 -17.21 -6.22 -9.59
C GLY A 114 -17.35 -5.46 -8.26
N ARG A 115 -18.09 -6.00 -7.29
CA ARG A 115 -18.15 -5.39 -5.95
C ARG A 115 -16.92 -5.80 -5.15
N LEU A 116 -16.30 -4.83 -4.47
CA LEU A 116 -15.13 -5.07 -3.64
C LEU A 116 -15.57 -5.35 -2.20
N PHE A 117 -15.09 -6.43 -1.62
CA PHE A 117 -15.24 -6.75 -0.21
C PHE A 117 -13.93 -6.45 0.52
N MET A 118 -14.03 -5.88 1.72
CA MET A 118 -12.89 -5.55 2.58
C MET A 118 -13.17 -6.02 4.01
N THR A 119 -12.19 -6.68 4.64
CA THR A 119 -12.28 -7.07 6.05
C THR A 119 -11.55 -6.08 6.95
N SER A 120 -11.99 -6.01 8.21
CA SER A 120 -11.31 -5.30 9.30
C SER A 120 -11.18 -6.22 10.51
N ASP A 121 -9.95 -6.64 10.83
CA ASP A 121 -9.67 -7.58 11.91
C ASP A 121 -9.90 -6.96 13.30
N GLN A 122 -9.50 -5.70 13.49
CA GLN A 122 -9.63 -4.96 14.75
C GLN A 122 -11.09 -4.72 15.16
N SER A 123 -11.98 -4.46 14.19
CA SER A 123 -13.40 -4.19 14.46
C SER A 123 -14.30 -5.40 14.22
N GLY A 124 -13.80 -6.47 13.60
CA GLY A 124 -14.57 -7.67 13.27
C GLY A 124 -15.58 -7.48 12.12
N GLU A 125 -15.39 -6.45 11.30
CA GLU A 125 -16.33 -6.05 10.25
C GLU A 125 -15.93 -6.59 8.87
N ILE A 126 -16.93 -6.79 8.00
CA ILE A 126 -16.77 -7.00 6.57
C ILE A 126 -17.60 -5.95 5.83
N PHE A 127 -16.95 -5.17 4.99
CA PHE A 127 -17.55 -4.13 4.17
C PHE A 127 -17.76 -4.61 2.74
N VAL A 128 -18.81 -4.10 2.09
CA VAL A 128 -18.97 -4.13 0.64
C VAL A 128 -18.87 -2.70 0.09
N ILE A 129 -17.99 -2.50 -0.87
CA ILE A 129 -17.72 -1.23 -1.53
C ILE A 129 -18.25 -1.35 -2.95
N THR A 130 -19.24 -0.51 -3.28
CA THR A 130 -19.89 -0.48 -4.59
C THR A 130 -19.33 0.65 -5.44
N GLY A 131 -19.22 0.44 -6.75
CA GLY A 131 -18.65 1.45 -7.66
C GLY A 131 -17.11 1.43 -7.73
N ALA A 132 -16.49 0.37 -7.20
CA ALA A 132 -15.07 0.09 -7.40
C ALA A 132 -14.78 -0.25 -8.88
#